data_AF-A0AA47N6K4-F1
#
_entry.id   AF-A0AA47N6K4-F1
#
_cell.length_a   1.000
_cell.length_b   1.000
_cell.length_c   1.000
_cell.angle_alpha   90.00
_cell.angle_beta   90.00
_cell.angle_gamma   90.00
#
_symmetry.space_group_name_H-M   'P 1'
#
loop_
_entity.id
_entity.type
_entity.pdbx_description
1 polymer ?
#
loop_
_entity_poly.entity_id
_entity_poly.type
_entity_poly.pdbx_seq_one_letter_code
_entity_poly.pdbx_strand_id
1 'polypeptide(L)' 'MTIGLLKARFQCLRHLRVTPDRACDIIVACVVLHNIATIRGEQHPALQIDDADDDPIHLPAIQDGRTVRDTICNNHFRI' A
#
# COMPACT_ATOMS: atom_id res chain seq x y z
N MET A 1 13.97 -5.19 -5.27
CA MET A 1 12.57 -5.28 -5.74
C MET A 1 11.71 -4.44 -4.80
N THR A 2 11.01 -3.43 -5.30
CA THR A 2 10.19 -2.53 -4.46
C THR A 2 8.75 -3.04 -4.39
N ILE A 3 8.09 -2.87 -3.24
CA ILE A 3 6.69 -3.28 -3.05
C ILE A 3 5.74 -2.62 -4.07
N GLY A 4 6.07 -1.39 -4.51
CA GLY A 4 5.32 -0.66 -5.53
C GLY A 4 5.27 -1.37 -6.87
N LEU A 5 6.36 -2.03 -7.29
CA LEU A 5 6.38 -2.78 -8.54
C LEU A 5 5.51 -4.04 -8.49
N LEU A 6 5.48 -4.72 -7.34
CA LEU A 6 4.58 -5.85 -7.14
C LEU A 6 3.12 -5.39 -7.15
N LYS A 7 2.79 -4.28 -6.46
CA LYS A 7 1.44 -3.69 -6.48
C LYS A 7 1.00 -3.22 -7.87
N ALA A 8 1.92 -2.72 -8.68
CA ALA A 8 1.63 -2.34 -10.07
C ALA A 8 1.38 -3.56 -10.96
N ARG A 9 2.13 -4.66 -10.74
CA ARG A 9 2.01 -5.89 -11.55
C ARG A 9 0.84 -6.78 -11.14
N PHE A 10 0.52 -6.82 -9.85
CA PHE A 10 -0.50 -7.71 -9.29
C PHE A 10 -1.59 -6.89 -8.58
N GLN A 11 -2.71 -6.70 -9.26
CA GLN A 11 -3.87 -5.96 -8.74
C GLN A 11 -4.44 -6.56 -7.46
N CYS A 12 -4.24 -7.86 -7.22
CA CYS A 12 -4.64 -8.53 -5.98
C CYS A 12 -3.96 -7.93 -4.73
N LEU A 13 -2.83 -7.22 -4.87
CA LEU A 13 -2.12 -6.56 -3.77
C LEU A 13 -2.64 -5.16 -3.43
N ARG A 14 -3.51 -4.55 -4.27
CA ARG A 14 -4.04 -3.19 -4.02
C ARG A 14 -5.15 -3.17 -2.96
N HIS A 15 -5.98 -4.19 -2.90
CA HIS A 15 -7.08 -4.31 -1.92
C HIS A 15 -7.11 -5.69 -1.26
N LEU A 16 -5.94 -6.15 -0.82
CA LEU A 16 -5.79 -7.46 -0.20
C LEU A 16 -6.53 -7.51 1.16
N ARG A 17 -7.74 -8.05 1.17
CA ARG A 17 -8.58 -8.22 2.36
C ARG A 17 -8.75 -9.70 2.70
N VAL A 18 -7.71 -10.29 3.27
CA VAL A 18 -7.69 -11.68 3.74
C VAL A 18 -7.02 -11.76 5.11
N THR A 19 -7.11 -12.91 5.78
CA THR A 19 -6.36 -13.16 7.02
C THR A 19 -4.85 -13.10 6.76
N PRO A 20 -4.03 -12.72 7.75
CA PRO A 20 -2.57 -12.60 7.60
C PRO A 20 -1.91 -13.84 7.01
N ASP A 21 -2.30 -15.03 7.46
CA ASP A 21 -1.76 -16.30 6.94
C ASP A 21 -1.97 -16.42 5.43
N ARG A 22 -3.19 -16.11 4.97
CA ARG A 22 -3.53 -16.17 3.54
C ARG A 22 -2.90 -15.02 2.75
N ALA A 23 -2.68 -13.87 3.38
CA ALA A 23 -1.97 -12.75 2.77
C ALA A 23 -0.51 -13.12 2.48
N CYS A 24 0.15 -13.83 3.42
CA CYS A 24 1.51 -14.32 3.23
C CYS A 24 1.60 -15.23 2.00
N ASP A 25 0.69 -16.20 1.85
CA ASP A 25 0.66 -17.10 0.68
C ASP A 25 0.52 -16.32 -0.63
N ILE A 26 -0.37 -15.32 -0.67
CA ILE A 26 -0.59 -14.49 -1.85
C ILE A 26 0.66 -13.66 -2.18
N ILE A 27 1.30 -13.07 -1.18
CA ILE A 27 2.52 -12.28 -1.36
C ILE A 27 3.65 -13.16 -1.91
N VAL A 28 3.87 -14.33 -1.32
CA VAL A 28 4.90 -15.28 -1.76
C VAL A 28 4.65 -15.71 -3.21
N ALA A 29 3.40 -16.04 -3.57
CA ALA A 29 3.04 -16.39 -4.94
C ALA A 29 3.34 -15.24 -5.92
N CYS A 30 3.01 -14.00 -5.56
CA CYS A 30 3.30 -12.82 -6.38
C CYS A 30 4.82 -12.61 -6.59
N VAL A 31 5.63 -12.81 -5.55
CA VAL A 31 7.10 -12.72 -5.64
C VAL A 31 7.66 -13.79 -6.57
N VAL A 32 7.22 -15.04 -6.44
CA VAL A 32 7.67 -16.15 -7.30
C VAL A 32 7.31 -15.88 -8.76
N LEU A 33 6.06 -15.49 -9.03
CA LEU A 33 5.61 -15.15 -10.38
C LEU A 33 6.38 -13.96 -10.96
N HIS A 34 6.69 -12.95 -10.14
CA HIS A 34 7.52 -11.84 -10.55
C HIS A 34 8.91 -12.30 -10.98
N ASN A 35 9.57 -13.12 -10.16
CA ASN A 35 10.91 -13.63 -10.46
C ASN A 35 10.93 -14.43 -11.77
N ILE A 36 9.93 -15.27 -12.01
CA ILE A 36 9.79 -16.02 -13.26
C ILE A 36 9.67 -15.06 -14.45
N ALA A 37 8.82 -14.04 -14.34
CA ALA A 37 8.65 -13.04 -15.38
C ALA A 37 9.94 -12.25 -15.65
N THR A 38 10.69 -11.89 -14.60
CA THR A 38 12.00 -11.23 -14.72
C THR A 38 13.01 -12.12 -15.47
N ILE A 39 13.07 -13.42 -15.14
CA ILE A 39 13.97 -14.37 -15.82
C ILE A 39 13.59 -14.52 -17.30
N ARG A 40 12.29 -14.47 -17.62
CA ARG A 40 11.77 -14.52 -18.99
C ARG A 40 11.95 -13.21 -19.77
N GLY A 41 12.40 -12.14 -19.12
CA GLY A 41 12.53 -10.83 -19.74
C GLY A 41 11.19 -10.19 -20.09
N GLU A 42 10.11 -10.55 -19.40
CA GLU A 42 8.82 -9.89 -19.61
C GLU A 42 8.90 -8.42 -19.21
N GLN A 43 8.23 -7.55 -19.99
CA GLN A 43 8.17 -6.13 -19.65
C GLN A 43 7.56 -5.91 -18.25
N HIS A 44 8.12 -4.94 -17.55
CA HIS A 44 7.59 -4.47 -16.28
C HIS A 44 6.43 -3.52 -16.55
N PRO A 45 5.30 -3.65 -15.85
CA PRO A 45 4.25 -2.64 -15.94
C PRO A 45 4.83 -1.29 -15.53
N ALA A 46 4.46 -0.23 -16.24
CA ALA A 46 4.75 1.12 -15.81
C ALA A 46 4.25 1.28 -14.37
N LEU A 47 5.09 1.84 -13.49
CA LEU A 47 4.66 2.19 -12.14
C LEU A 47 3.57 3.25 -12.27
N GLN A 48 2.31 2.82 -12.27
CA GLN A 48 1.19 3.71 -12.05
C GLN A 48 1.28 4.10 -10.58
N ILE A 49 1.90 5.25 -10.33
CA ILE A 49 1.76 5.99 -9.10
C ILE A 49 0.33 6.50 -9.14
N ASP A 50 -0.62 5.68 -8.68
CA ASP A 50 -1.95 6.17 -8.37
C ASP A 50 -1.79 7.02 -7.11
N ASP A 51 -1.62 8.34 -7.30
CA ASP A 51 -1.74 9.35 -6.25
C ASP A 51 -3.20 9.38 -5.77
N ALA A 52 -3.56 8.46 -4.88
CA ALA A 52 -4.64 8.59 -3.89
C ALA A 52 -4.99 7.20 -3.32
N ASP A 53 -4.23 6.75 -2.33
CA ASP A 53 -4.95 6.41 -1.10
C ASP A 53 -5.50 7.76 -0.62
N ASP A 54 -6.78 8.05 -0.92
CA ASP A 54 -7.50 9.18 -0.36
C ASP A 54 -7.61 8.93 1.14
N ASP A 55 -6.53 9.25 1.86
CA ASP A 55 -6.55 9.36 3.29
C ASP A 55 -7.44 10.59 3.58
N PRO A 56 -8.64 10.43 4.19
CA PRO A 56 -9.61 11.53 4.30
C PRO A 56 -9.10 12.70 5.15
N ILE A 57 -7.90 12.59 5.71
CA ILE A 57 -7.33 13.54 6.63
C ILE A 57 -6.39 14.49 5.86
N HIS A 58 -6.97 15.28 4.96
CA HIS A 58 -6.28 16.42 4.37
C HIS A 58 -6.16 17.53 5.44
N LEU A 59 -5.22 17.36 6.37
CA LEU A 59 -4.91 18.39 7.37
C LEU A 59 -4.30 19.60 6.65
N PRO A 60 -4.84 20.82 6.86
CA PRO A 60 -4.27 22.01 6.26
C PRO A 60 -2.81 22.17 6.71
N ALA A 61 -1.93 22.38 5.73
CA ALA A 61 -0.48 22.24 5.79
C ALA A 61 0.28 23.18 6.75
N ILE A 62 -0.39 23.89 7.65
CA ILE A 62 0.22 24.78 8.64
C ILE A 62 -0.58 24.73 9.94
N GLN A 63 -0.47 23.63 10.67
CA GLN A 63 -0.82 23.61 12.10
C GLN A 63 0.22 22.77 12.83
N ASP A 64 0.74 23.30 13.94
CA ASP A 64 1.70 22.61 14.82
C ASP A 64 1.32 21.13 14.97
N GLY A 65 2.26 20.23 14.68
CA GLY A 65 2.00 18.77 14.68
C GLY A 65 1.47 18.24 16.01
N ARG A 66 1.61 19.02 17.09
CA ARG A 66 0.98 18.77 18.40
C ARG A 66 -0.55 18.92 18.34
N THR A 67 -1.07 19.99 17.74
CA THR A 67 -2.50 20.26 17.59
C THR A 67 -3.19 19.20 16.74
N VAL A 68 -2.53 18.76 15.66
CA VAL A 68 -2.99 17.67 14.81
C VAL A 68 -3.13 16.37 15.59
N ARG A 69 -2.07 15.99 16.31
CA ARG A 69 -2.07 14.78 17.14
C ARG A 69 -3.15 14.83 18.20
N ASP A 70 -3.27 15.95 18.90
CA ASP A 70 -4.23 16.11 20.00
C ASP A 70 -5.68 16.06 19.47
N THR A 71 -5.94 16.58 18.26
CA THR A 71 -7.24 16.48 17.58
C THR A 71 -7.60 15.02 17.26
N ILE A 72 -6.67 14.26 16.68
CA ILE A 72 -6.87 12.85 16.35
C ILE A 72 -7.13 12.03 17.62
N CYS A 73 -6.33 12.24 18.67
CA CYS A 73 -6.53 11.60 19.98
C CYS A 73 -7.92 11.88 20.56
N ASN A 74 -8.36 13.14 20.56
CA ASN A 74 -9.66 13.50 21.12
C ASN A 74 -10.85 12.97 20.32
N ASN A 75 -10.73 12.87 18.99
CA ASN A 75 -11.86 12.54 18.13
C ASN A 75 -12.03 11.02 17.90
N HIS A 76 -10.94 10.25 17.95
CA HIS A 76 -10.95 8.83 17.57
C HIS A 76 -10.59 7.86 18.70
N PHE A 77 -9.94 8.34 19.77
CA PHE A 77 -9.38 7.48 20.82
C PHE A 77 -9.88 7.81 22.22
N ARG A 78 -10.96 8.60 22.34
CA ARG A 78 -11.53 8.97 23.64
C ARG A 78 -12.27 7.78 24.26
N ILE A 79 -11.75 7.29 25.40
CA ILE A 79 -12.41 6.38 26.36
C ILE A 79 -13.17 7.24 27.39
#